data_AF-A0ABC8L932-F1
#
_entry.id   AF-A0ABC8L932-F1
#
_cell.length_a   1.000
_cell.length_b   1.000
_cell.length_c   1.000
_cell.angle_alpha   90.00
_cell.angle_beta   90.00
_cell.angle_gamma   90.00
#
_symmetry.space_group_name_H-M   'P 1'
#
loop_
_entity.id
_entity.type
_entity.pdbx_description
1 polymer ?
#
loop_
_entity_poly.entity_id
_entity_poly.type
_entity_poly.pdbx_seq_one_letter_code
_entity_poly.pdbx_strand_id
1 'polypeptide(L)'
;MAVEVDSNIEPREGTEFESKEAVKMFYEDYSRSLGFVMRVMSCRRSQKDERIIIQRFDCNIEGHCVSVPDRFGSVRKPRPSTTEGLE
;
A
#
# COMPACT_ATOMS: atom_id res chain seq x y z
N MET A 1 -0.96 17.00 18.91
CA MET A 1 0.47 17.02 18.53
C MET A 1 0.49 16.88 17.03
N ALA A 2 0.98 17.91 16.32
CA ALA A 2 1.14 17.82 14.87
C ALA A 2 2.13 16.68 14.60
N VAL A 3 1.70 15.66 13.86
CA VAL A 3 2.64 14.70 13.30
C VAL A 3 3.44 15.51 12.28
N GLU A 4 4.69 15.80 12.61
CA GLU A 4 5.64 16.36 11.66
C GLU A 4 5.85 15.26 10.62
N VAL A 5 5.02 15.26 9.58
CA VAL A 5 5.23 14.42 8.40
C VAL A 5 6.53 14.92 7.82
N ASP A 6 7.60 14.19 8.12
CA ASP A 6 8.92 14.48 7.61
C ASP A 6 8.81 14.58 6.09
N SER A 7 9.04 15.79 5.57
CA SER A 7 8.83 16.11 4.16
C SER A 7 9.78 15.33 3.24
N ASN A 8 10.73 14.54 3.79
CA ASN A 8 11.57 13.64 3.02
C ASN A 8 10.86 12.34 2.60
N ILE A 9 9.68 12.02 3.14
CA ILE A 9 8.98 10.75 2.84
C ILE A 9 7.96 10.92 1.69
N GLU A 10 7.69 12.14 1.23
CA GLU A 10 6.77 12.36 0.11
C GLU A 10 7.31 11.73 -1.19
N PRO A 11 6.53 10.85 -1.86
CA PRO A 11 6.93 10.27 -3.13
C PRO A 11 7.07 11.36 -4.18
N ARG A 12 8.28 11.53 -4.72
CA ARG A 12 8.56 12.48 -5.81
C ARG A 12 8.48 11.79 -7.15
N GLU A 13 7.90 12.46 -8.14
CA GLU A 13 7.95 12.01 -9.53
C GLU A 13 9.42 11.87 -9.98
N GLY A 14 9.72 10.75 -10.65
CA GLY A 14 11.09 10.45 -11.10
C GLY A 14 11.99 9.80 -10.04
N THR A 15 11.47 9.38 -8.88
CA THR A 15 12.24 8.56 -7.93
C THR A 15 12.50 7.19 -8.54
N GLU A 16 13.79 6.86 -8.72
CA GLU A 16 14.23 5.55 -9.21
C GLU A 16 14.58 4.63 -8.04
N PHE A 17 14.26 3.35 -8.18
CA PHE A 17 14.52 2.33 -7.18
C PHE A 17 15.32 1.19 -7.79
N GLU A 18 16.28 0.67 -7.04
CA GLU A 18 17.14 -0.43 -7.48
C GLU A 18 16.38 -1.76 -7.61
N SER A 19 15.22 -1.90 -6.95
CA SER A 19 14.44 -3.12 -6.94
C SER A 19 12.97 -2.85 -6.63
N LYS A 20 12.11 -3.79 -7.04
CA LYS A 20 10.66 -3.74 -6.77
C LYS A 20 10.38 -3.76 -5.27
N GLU A 21 11.19 -4.48 -4.52
CA GLU A 21 11.10 -4.61 -3.07
C GLU A 21 11.41 -3.26 -2.39
N ALA A 22 12.40 -2.51 -2.90
CA ALA A 22 12.73 -1.18 -2.43
C ALA A 22 11.57 -0.19 -2.67
N VAL A 23 10.93 -0.25 -3.85
CA VAL A 23 9.69 0.52 -4.13
C VAL A 23 8.64 0.21 -3.09
N LYS A 24 8.34 -1.07 -2.87
CA LYS A 24 7.29 -1.50 -1.93
C LYS A 24 7.58 -0.98 -0.53
N MET A 25 8.81 -1.15 -0.04
CA MET A 25 9.19 -0.71 1.30
C MET A 25 9.06 0.81 1.48
N PHE A 26 9.49 1.58 0.48
CA PHE A 26 9.38 3.04 0.52
C PHE A 26 7.92 3.50 0.65
N TYR A 27 7.03 3.00 -0.20
CA TYR A 27 5.61 3.38 -0.13
C TYR A 27 4.89 2.77 1.09
N GLU A 28 5.36 1.65 1.63
CA GLU A 28 4.84 1.08 2.88
C GLU A 28 5.20 1.96 4.07
N ASP A 29 6.44 2.45 4.14
CA ASP A 29 6.88 3.40 5.17
C ASP A 29 6.17 4.75 5.07
N TYR A 30 6.00 5.27 3.84
CA TYR A 30 5.19 6.44 3.57
C TYR A 30 3.74 6.27 4.06
N SER A 31 3.11 5.15 3.71
CA SER A 31 1.75 4.85 4.14
C SER A 31 1.63 4.78 5.66
N ARG A 32 2.62 4.18 6.33
CA ARG A 32 2.67 4.06 7.79
C ARG A 32 2.83 5.43 8.46
N SER A 33 3.68 6.30 7.91
CA SER A 33 3.92 7.64 8.42
C SER A 33 2.66 8.52 8.33
N LEU A 34 1.87 8.34 7.28
CA LEU A 34 0.59 9.03 7.08
C LEU A 34 -0.61 8.33 7.72
N GLY A 35 -0.42 7.16 8.34
CA GLY A 35 -1.46 6.44 9.06
C GLY A 35 -2.45 5.68 8.17
N PHE A 36 -2.10 5.37 6.91
CA PHE A 36 -2.92 4.54 6.04
C PHE A 36 -2.21 3.22 5.69
N VAL A 37 -2.98 2.27 5.15
CA VAL A 37 -2.47 0.97 4.70
C VAL A 37 -2.48 0.93 3.19
N MET A 38 -1.30 0.73 2.59
CA MET A 38 -1.14 0.47 1.17
C MET A 38 -1.38 -1.03 0.84
N ARG A 39 -2.02 -1.32 -0.29
CA ARG A 39 -2.18 -2.68 -0.84
C ARG A 39 -1.83 -2.72 -2.33
N VAL A 40 -1.11 -3.78 -2.75
CA VAL A 40 -0.86 -4.06 -4.17
C VAL A 40 -2.15 -4.59 -4.81
N MET A 41 -2.57 -3.98 -5.91
CA MET A 41 -3.87 -4.28 -6.51
C MET A 41 -3.75 -4.95 -7.87
N SER A 42 -2.89 -4.44 -8.75
CA SER A 42 -2.60 -5.10 -10.02
C SER A 42 -1.16 -4.87 -10.47
N CYS A 43 -0.65 -5.79 -11.27
CA CYS A 43 0.64 -5.66 -11.93
C CYS A 43 0.51 -6.02 -13.41
N ARG A 44 1.10 -5.19 -14.27
CA ARG A 44 1.25 -5.48 -15.68
C ARG A 44 2.66 -5.99 -15.92
N ARG A 45 2.78 -7.15 -16.54
CA ARG A 45 4.05 -7.76 -16.92
C ARG A 45 4.33 -7.56 -18.40
N SER A 46 5.61 -7.53 -18.75
CA SER A 46 6.08 -7.64 -20.13
C SER A 46 5.65 -8.98 -20.70
N GLN A 47 5.17 -8.98 -21.95
CA GLN A 47 4.81 -10.22 -22.64
C GLN A 47 6.04 -11.07 -22.99
N LYS A 48 7.19 -10.42 -23.19
CA LYS A 48 8.41 -11.07 -23.68
C LYS A 48 9.29 -11.63 -22.54
N ASP A 49 9.42 -10.85 -21.46
CA ASP A 49 10.38 -11.14 -20.38
C ASP A 49 9.68 -11.39 -19.03
N GLU A 50 8.34 -11.33 -18.98
CA GLU A 50 7.50 -11.47 -17.78
C GLU A 50 7.82 -10.50 -16.62
N ARG A 51 8.73 -9.54 -16.83
CA ARG A 51 9.10 -8.50 -15.86
C ARG A 51 7.93 -7.54 -15.63
N ILE A 52 7.74 -7.11 -14.38
CA ILE A 52 6.69 -6.13 -14.04
C ILE A 52 7.10 -4.78 -14.61
N ILE A 53 6.29 -4.24 -15.50
CA ILE A 53 6.47 -2.91 -16.11
C ILE A 53 5.68 -1.85 -15.32
N ILE A 54 4.50 -2.24 -14.81
CA ILE A 54 3.62 -1.32 -14.07
C ILE A 54 3.06 -2.06 -12.86
N GLN A 55 3.05 -1.39 -11.71
CA GLN A 55 2.42 -1.88 -10.48
C GLN A 55 1.48 -0.80 -9.93
N ARG A 56 0.23 -1.17 -9.68
CA ARG A 56 -0.78 -0.29 -9.08
C ARG A 56 -0.97 -0.62 -7.61
N PHE A 57 -1.05 0.42 -6.80
CA PHE A 57 -1.29 0.36 -5.37
C PHE A 57 -2.53 1.18 -5.04
N ASP A 58 -3.36 0.68 -4.13
CA ASP A 58 -4.45 1.44 -3.53
C ASP A 58 -4.17 1.67 -2.04
N CYS A 59 -4.77 2.70 -1.46
CA CYS A 59 -4.68 3.02 -0.04
C CYS A 59 -6.08 3.19 0.56
N ASN A 60 -6.23 2.94 1.86
CA ASN A 60 -7.50 3.08 2.57
C ASN A 60 -7.72 4.50 3.14
N ILE A 61 -7.28 5.54 2.43
CA ILE A 61 -7.32 6.93 2.89
C ILE A 61 -8.74 7.53 2.84
N GLU A 62 -9.74 6.83 3.34
CA GLU A 62 -11.07 7.40 3.59
C GLU A 62 -11.21 7.66 5.10
N GLY A 63 -10.90 8.90 5.50
CA GLY A 63 -11.17 9.42 6.84
C GLY A 63 -10.09 9.14 7.89
N HIS A 64 -9.22 10.12 8.11
CA HIS A 64 -8.48 10.42 9.35
C HIS A 64 -8.16 9.24 10.31
N CYS A 65 -6.98 8.63 10.18
CA CYS A 65 -6.50 7.65 11.15
C CYS A 65 -5.56 8.31 12.17
N VAL A 66 -6.11 8.70 13.33
CA VAL A 66 -5.30 9.10 14.49
C VAL A 66 -5.00 7.88 15.34
N SER A 67 -3.71 7.72 15.64
CA SER A 67 -3.11 6.90 16.70
C SER A 67 -2.77 5.45 16.33
N VAL A 68 -1.50 5.27 15.96
CA VAL A 68 -0.67 4.10 16.33
C VAL A 68 -0.70 3.93 17.87
N PRO A 69 -0.66 2.71 18.44
CA PRO A 69 0.39 1.69 18.26
C PRO A 69 -0.25 0.30 17.98
N ASP A 70 0.40 -0.80 17.62
CA ASP A 70 1.69 -1.38 17.91
C ASP A 70 1.89 -2.55 16.92
N ARG A 71 3.14 -2.88 16.59
CA ARG A 71 3.62 -4.19 16.12
C ARG A 71 2.57 -5.17 15.58
N PHE A 72 2.48 -5.28 14.24
CA PHE A 72 2.07 -6.51 13.56
C PHE A 72 0.67 -7.06 13.93
N GLY A 73 -0.41 -6.57 13.33
CA GLY A 73 -1.68 -7.29 13.44
C GLY A 73 -2.95 -6.53 13.09
N SER A 74 -3.24 -6.43 11.80
CA SER A 74 -4.64 -6.39 11.37
C SER A 74 -4.76 -7.04 10.01
N VAL A 75 -4.74 -8.37 10.00
CA VAL A 75 -5.50 -9.14 9.01
C VAL A 75 -6.93 -8.65 9.16
N ARG A 76 -7.32 -7.65 8.35
CA ARG A 76 -8.73 -7.32 8.20
C ARG A 76 -9.40 -8.61 7.76
N LYS A 77 -10.25 -9.16 8.64
CA LYS A 77 -10.99 -10.40 8.42
C LYS A 77 -11.52 -10.39 6.98
N PRO A 78 -11.32 -11.45 6.17
CA PRO A 78 -11.99 -11.55 4.89
C PRO A 78 -13.48 -11.33 5.15
N ARG A 79 -14.11 -10.41 4.40
CA ARG A 79 -15.57 -10.31 4.39
C ARG A 79 -16.08 -11.73 4.10
N PRO A 80 -16.97 -12.31 4.92
CA PRO A 80 -17.61 -13.55 4.54
C PRO A 80 -18.30 -13.31 3.20
N SER A 81 -17.91 -14.06 2.18
CA SER A 81 -18.67 -14.16 0.95
C SER A 81 -19.98 -14.84 1.33
N THR A 82 -21.08 -14.09 1.40
CA THR A 82 -22.41 -14.67 1.44
C THR A 82 -22.65 -15.31 0.08
N THR A 83 -22.25 -16.57 -0.06
CA THR A 83 -22.78 -17.47 -1.09
C THR A 83 -24.11 -17.96 -0.57
N GLU A 84 -25.19 -17.26 -0.90
CA GLU A 84 -26.52 -17.86 -0.89
C GLU A 84 -26.85 -18.17 -2.35
N GLY A 85 -26.68 -19.43 -2.71
CA GLY A 85 -27.38 -19.98 -3.87
C GLY A 85 -28.87 -19.92 -3.56
N LEU A 86 -29.62 -19.26 -4.42
CA LEU A 86 -31.07 -19.38 -4.47
C LEU A 86 -31.38 -20.24 -5.71
N GLU A 87 -32.00 -21.39 -5.45
CA GLU A 87 -32.64 -22.25 -6.45
C GLU A 87 -33.80 -21.53 -7.15
#